data_AF-A0A7Y4LJX8-F1
#
_entry.id   AF-A0A7Y4LJX8-F1
#
_cell.length_a   1.000
_cell.length_b   1.000
_cell.length_c   1.000
_cell.angle_alpha   90.00
_cell.angle_beta   90.00
_cell.angle_gamma   90.00
#
_symmetry.space_group_name_H-M   'P 1'
#
loop_
_entity.id
_entity.type
_entity.pdbx_description
1 polymer ?
#
loop_
_entity_poly.entity_id
_entity_poly.type
_entity_poly.pdbx_seq_one_letter_code
_entity_poly.pdbx_strand_id
1 'polypeptide(L)'
;MKWFGADDEGQLRVLGMPVSGLWLGRTDAVLDGFEPENPRLLIPRKYGLGWDINLGAVGVKLGLIRPDDSLPDLADYVPVALKRGVTLVTIAGGVSVVACAVALSRKSQVPVRWSTTEASQKFASGKLLALPPVVLTGVATLAPRVLRRDEPESGEAARLASQADLLGVEVMSLAWLIAMCRATDKSPLSRWLTGACVILWPLVSGGTGLAYVKTALGQLEAKLHESKENR
;
A
#
# COMPACT_ATOMS: atom_id res chain seq x y z
N MET A 1 -1.68 18.76 -22.65
CA MET A 1 -1.26 17.44 -22.11
C MET A 1 0.01 17.01 -22.83
N LYS A 2 1.14 16.92 -22.12
CA LYS A 2 2.39 16.37 -22.68
C LYS A 2 2.30 14.85 -22.70
N TRP A 3 2.52 14.27 -23.87
CA TRP A 3 2.46 12.81 -24.08
C TRP A 3 3.76 12.11 -23.68
N PHE A 4 4.90 12.78 -23.85
CA PHE A 4 6.23 12.29 -23.46
C PHE A 4 7.07 13.45 -22.93
N GLY A 5 7.96 13.18 -21.98
CA GLY A 5 8.89 14.15 -21.40
C GLY A 5 8.42 14.77 -20.08
N ALA A 6 9.23 15.68 -19.52
CA ALA A 6 8.90 16.38 -18.29
C ALA A 6 7.81 17.44 -18.54
N ASP A 7 6.78 17.44 -17.70
CA ASP A 7 5.78 18.49 -17.70
C ASP A 7 6.29 19.78 -17.03
N ASP A 8 5.41 20.77 -16.95
CA ASP A 8 5.75 22.10 -16.46
C ASP A 8 5.95 22.11 -14.92
N GLU A 9 5.54 21.03 -14.24
CA GLU A 9 5.81 20.75 -12.82
C GLU A 9 7.07 19.87 -12.65
N GLY A 10 7.81 19.57 -13.73
CA GLY A 10 9.01 18.73 -13.70
C GLY A 10 8.72 17.22 -13.61
N GLN A 11 7.45 16.81 -13.68
CA GLN A 11 7.02 15.42 -13.58
C GLN A 11 7.19 14.71 -14.94
N LEU A 12 7.95 13.62 -14.97
CA LEU A 12 8.14 12.83 -16.19
C LEU A 12 6.83 12.11 -16.57
N ARG A 13 6.42 12.22 -17.84
CA ARG A 13 5.26 11.53 -18.40
C ARG A 13 5.64 10.60 -19.55
N VAL A 14 4.99 9.45 -19.60
CA VAL A 14 5.05 8.48 -20.70
C VAL A 14 3.61 8.13 -21.08
N LEU A 15 3.26 8.37 -22.35
CA LEU A 15 1.88 8.26 -22.85
C LEU A 15 0.87 9.10 -22.04
N GLY A 16 1.29 10.27 -21.56
CA GLY A 16 0.48 11.16 -20.72
C GLY A 16 0.31 10.70 -19.25
N MET A 17 0.75 9.49 -18.91
CA MET A 17 0.75 8.97 -17.54
C MET A 17 2.00 9.41 -16.80
N PRO A 18 1.89 9.87 -15.53
CA PRO A 18 3.05 10.24 -14.75
C PRO A 18 3.87 9.00 -14.36
N VAL A 19 5.19 9.15 -14.41
CA VAL A 19 6.18 8.14 -13.99
C VAL A 19 6.47 8.31 -12.50
N SER A 20 6.49 7.22 -11.76
CA SER A 20 6.80 7.22 -10.33
C SER A 20 8.06 8.00 -9.97
N GLY A 21 7.95 8.88 -8.97
CA GLY A 21 9.09 9.57 -8.38
C GLY A 21 10.12 8.61 -7.79
N LEU A 22 9.68 7.48 -7.23
CA LEU A 22 10.54 6.43 -6.69
C LEU A 22 11.39 5.76 -7.79
N TRP A 23 10.82 5.54 -8.98
CA TRP A 23 11.57 5.04 -10.15
C TRP A 23 12.57 6.06 -10.68
N LEU A 24 12.30 7.34 -10.46
CA LEU A 24 13.19 8.45 -10.79
C LEU A 24 14.23 8.71 -9.68
N GLY A 25 14.18 7.96 -8.57
CA GLY A 25 15.14 8.04 -7.46
C GLY A 25 14.72 8.93 -6.28
N ARG A 26 13.56 9.60 -6.35
CA ARG A 26 13.03 10.47 -5.29
C ARG A 26 12.49 9.62 -4.15
N THR A 27 13.26 9.51 -3.06
CA THR A 27 12.89 8.68 -1.90
C THR A 27 11.66 9.20 -1.17
N ASP A 28 11.41 10.52 -1.20
CA ASP A 28 10.21 11.13 -0.61
C ASP A 28 8.91 10.71 -1.31
N ALA A 29 8.99 10.16 -2.53
CA ALA A 29 7.82 9.66 -3.24
C ALA A 29 7.07 8.52 -2.51
N VAL A 30 7.69 7.90 -1.50
CA VAL A 30 7.02 6.95 -0.61
C VAL A 30 5.96 7.64 0.26
N LEU A 31 6.19 8.89 0.63
CA LEU A 31 5.32 9.69 1.48
C LEU A 31 4.12 10.27 0.72
N ASP A 32 4.25 10.49 -0.59
CA ASP A 32 3.21 11.12 -1.44
C ASP A 32 1.80 10.51 -1.24
N GLY A 33 1.70 9.19 -1.00
CA GLY A 33 0.40 8.52 -0.83
C GLY A 33 -0.27 8.74 0.52
N PHE A 34 0.41 9.37 1.47
CA PHE A 34 -0.16 9.83 2.72
C PHE A 34 0.37 11.22 3.04
N GLU A 35 -0.17 12.22 2.35
CA GLU A 35 0.23 13.62 2.47
C GLU A 35 -1.01 14.49 2.78
N PRO A 36 -1.36 14.70 4.06
CA PRO A 36 -2.58 15.41 4.46
C PRO A 36 -2.62 16.87 3.98
N GLU A 37 -1.45 17.49 3.86
CA GLU A 37 -1.26 18.87 3.41
C GLU A 37 -1.64 19.08 1.94
N ASN A 38 -1.47 18.04 1.12
CA ASN A 38 -1.74 18.10 -0.30
C ASN A 38 -3.21 17.77 -0.60
N PRO A 39 -4.03 18.73 -1.05
CA PRO A 39 -5.46 18.51 -1.24
C PRO A 39 -5.80 17.65 -2.47
N ARG A 40 -4.81 17.34 -3.32
CA ARG A 40 -5.01 16.55 -4.55
C ARG A 40 -5.28 15.09 -4.17
N LEU A 41 -6.45 14.58 -4.56
CA LEU A 41 -6.81 13.17 -4.33
C LEU A 41 -6.06 12.21 -5.26
N LEU A 42 -5.77 12.64 -6.48
CA LEU A 42 -5.03 11.85 -7.46
C LEU A 42 -3.61 12.41 -7.53
N ILE A 43 -2.66 11.54 -7.23
CA ILE A 43 -1.23 11.83 -7.23
C ILE A 43 -0.51 10.86 -8.17
N PRO A 44 0.69 11.20 -8.68
CA PRO A 44 1.54 10.22 -9.36
C PRO A 44 1.76 8.97 -8.52
N ARG A 45 1.81 7.79 -9.15
CA ARG A 45 2.04 6.53 -8.42
C ARG A 45 3.38 6.50 -7.72
N LYS A 46 3.40 5.94 -6.51
CA LYS A 46 4.64 5.58 -5.82
C LYS A 46 5.44 4.54 -6.59
N TYR A 47 4.77 3.60 -7.26
CA TYR A 47 5.40 2.53 -8.03
C TYR A 47 4.89 2.50 -9.48
N GLY A 48 5.80 2.55 -10.45
CA GLY A 48 5.46 2.38 -11.87
C GLY A 48 4.84 3.61 -12.54
N LEU A 49 3.82 3.38 -13.37
CA LEU A 49 3.17 4.41 -14.20
C LEU A 49 1.71 4.62 -13.77
N GLY A 50 1.27 5.88 -13.77
CA GLY A 50 -0.14 6.25 -13.56
C GLY A 50 -0.40 6.94 -12.24
N TRP A 51 -1.66 6.85 -11.78
CA TRP A 51 -2.14 7.59 -10.62
C TRP A 51 -2.39 6.69 -9.41
N ASP A 52 -2.16 7.25 -8.23
CA ASP A 52 -2.53 6.71 -6.93
C ASP A 52 -3.48 7.66 -6.21
N ILE A 53 -4.04 7.18 -5.11
CA ILE A 53 -4.89 7.99 -4.23
C ILE A 53 -4.06 8.53 -3.08
N ASN A 54 -4.12 9.84 -2.83
CA ASN A 54 -3.60 10.42 -1.59
C ASN A 54 -4.55 10.08 -0.44
N LEU A 55 -4.17 9.09 0.37
CA LEU A 55 -4.96 8.59 1.49
C LEU A 55 -4.99 9.59 2.66
N GLY A 56 -3.99 10.46 2.76
CA GLY A 56 -3.97 11.58 3.70
C GLY A 56 -5.07 12.59 3.37
N ALA A 57 -5.16 13.01 2.11
CA ALA A 57 -6.22 13.91 1.63
C ALA A 57 -7.63 13.30 1.77
N VAL A 58 -7.77 11.99 1.57
CA VAL A 58 -9.04 11.28 1.87
C VAL A 58 -9.35 11.37 3.36
N GLY A 59 -8.37 11.11 4.23
CA GLY A 59 -8.52 11.22 5.68
C GLY A 59 -8.97 12.62 6.12
N VAL A 60 -8.38 13.66 5.55
CA VAL A 60 -8.78 15.07 5.78
C VAL A 60 -10.21 15.32 5.32
N LYS A 61 -10.57 14.90 4.10
CA LYS A 61 -11.96 15.07 3.59
C LYS A 61 -13.00 14.31 4.40
N LEU A 62 -12.62 13.21 5.05
CA LEU A 62 -13.47 12.45 5.96
C LEU A 62 -13.47 13.00 7.40
N GLY A 63 -12.72 14.07 7.69
CA GLY A 63 -12.61 14.66 9.02
C GLY A 63 -11.87 13.77 10.03
N LEU A 64 -11.05 12.82 9.56
CA LEU A 64 -10.34 11.87 10.42
C LEU A 64 -9.03 12.42 10.97
N ILE A 65 -8.39 13.32 10.22
CA ILE A 65 -7.14 14.01 10.52
C ILE A 65 -7.22 15.45 9.97
N ARG A 66 -6.33 16.32 10.42
CA ARG A 66 -6.22 17.70 9.94
C ARG A 66 -5.16 17.81 8.83
N PRO A 67 -5.22 18.85 7.99
CA PRO A 67 -4.21 19.07 6.95
C PRO A 67 -2.79 19.24 7.50
N ASP A 68 -2.63 19.75 8.72
CA ASP A 68 -1.35 19.98 9.41
C ASP A 68 -0.81 18.72 10.12
N ASP A 69 -1.53 17.60 10.10
CA ASP A 69 -1.10 16.36 10.77
C ASP A 69 -0.13 15.55 9.87
N SER A 70 1.02 16.15 9.54
CA SER A 70 2.04 15.55 8.66
C SER A 70 2.68 14.31 9.31
N LEU A 71 2.88 13.24 8.53
CA LEU A 71 3.58 12.05 9.02
C LEU A 71 5.07 12.30 9.34
N PRO A 72 5.81 13.10 8.54
CA PRO A 72 7.20 13.48 8.86
C PRO A 72 7.36 14.09 10.26
N ASP A 73 6.49 15.02 10.66
CA ASP A 73 6.58 15.71 11.95
C ASP A 73 6.17 14.80 13.12
N LEU A 74 5.26 13.85 12.86
CA LEU A 74 4.70 12.96 13.88
C LEU A 74 5.46 11.63 14.04
N ALA A 75 6.37 11.28 13.12
CA ALA A 75 7.02 9.97 13.08
C ALA A 75 7.77 9.59 14.38
N ASP A 76 8.37 10.57 15.04
CA ASP A 76 9.12 10.39 16.29
C ASP A 76 8.22 10.14 17.51
N TYR A 77 6.95 10.57 17.43
CA TYR A 77 5.96 10.39 18.49
C TYR A 77 5.18 9.08 18.35
N VAL A 78 5.32 8.36 17.23
CA VAL A 78 4.68 7.05 17.05
C VAL A 78 5.25 6.05 18.06
N PRO A 79 4.40 5.38 18.88
CA PRO A 79 4.86 4.44 19.90
C PRO A 79 5.70 3.30 19.34
N VAL A 80 6.83 3.00 19.98
CA VAL A 80 7.71 1.87 19.60
C VAL A 80 6.94 0.53 19.59
N ALA A 81 5.98 0.35 20.50
CA ALA A 81 5.13 -0.85 20.53
C ALA A 81 4.32 -1.02 19.24
N LEU A 82 3.77 0.06 18.69
CA LEU A 82 3.02 0.04 17.44
C LEU A 82 3.93 -0.27 16.26
N LYS A 83 5.10 0.39 16.18
CA LYS A 83 6.12 0.12 15.14
C LYS A 83 6.53 -1.35 15.12
N ARG A 84 6.79 -1.93 16.30
CA ARG A 84 7.12 -3.35 16.46
C ARG A 84 5.96 -4.26 16.09
N GLY A 85 4.74 -3.94 16.52
CA GLY A 85 3.54 -4.69 16.19
C GLY A 85 3.33 -4.79 14.69
N VAL A 86 3.37 -3.66 13.99
CA VAL A 86 3.26 -3.61 12.52
C VAL A 86 4.38 -4.40 11.85
N THR A 87 5.62 -4.29 12.33
CA THR A 87 6.75 -5.05 11.79
C THR A 87 6.58 -6.56 11.96
N LEU A 88 6.06 -7.01 13.11
CA LEU A 88 5.81 -8.44 13.33
C LEU A 88 4.66 -8.94 12.44
N VAL A 89 3.61 -8.14 12.29
CA VAL A 89 2.49 -8.46 11.40
C VAL A 89 2.95 -8.55 9.95
N THR A 90 3.83 -7.65 9.47
CA THR A 90 4.36 -7.77 8.10
C THR A 90 5.20 -9.02 7.91
N ILE A 91 6.07 -9.35 8.87
CA ILE A 91 6.86 -10.59 8.80
C ILE A 91 5.94 -11.81 8.71
N ALA A 92 4.91 -11.88 9.58
CA ALA A 92 3.93 -12.96 9.55
C ALA A 92 3.09 -12.96 8.26
N GLY A 93 2.74 -11.78 7.74
CA GLY A 93 2.02 -11.57 6.49
C GLY A 93 2.80 -12.12 5.30
N GLY A 94 4.06 -11.72 5.14
CA GLY A 94 4.96 -12.23 4.11
C GLY A 94 5.12 -13.76 4.15
N VAL A 95 5.33 -14.35 5.35
CA VAL A 95 5.37 -15.81 5.52
C VAL A 95 4.06 -16.47 5.08
N SER A 96 2.93 -15.87 5.44
CA SER A 96 1.60 -16.37 5.07
C SER A 96 1.37 -16.29 3.55
N VAL A 97 1.82 -15.22 2.89
CA VAL A 97 1.74 -15.08 1.42
C VAL A 97 2.48 -16.21 0.74
N VAL A 98 3.71 -16.50 1.17
CA VAL A 98 4.52 -17.60 0.62
C VAL A 98 3.84 -18.95 0.88
N ALA A 99 3.36 -19.19 2.10
CA ALA A 99 2.68 -20.46 2.43
C ALA A 99 1.42 -20.69 1.58
N CYS A 100 0.57 -19.66 1.44
CA CYS A 100 -0.62 -19.71 0.60
C CYS A 100 -0.28 -19.86 -0.90
N ALA A 101 0.77 -19.20 -1.38
CA ALA A 101 1.25 -19.32 -2.75
C ALA A 101 1.75 -20.75 -3.04
N VAL A 102 2.50 -21.35 -2.11
CA VAL A 102 2.94 -22.75 -2.22
C VAL A 102 1.73 -23.68 -2.24
N ALA A 103 0.75 -23.47 -1.35
CA ALA A 103 -0.48 -24.27 -1.33
C ALA A 103 -1.25 -24.17 -2.66
N LEU A 104 -1.38 -22.96 -3.23
CA LEU A 104 -2.01 -22.74 -4.53
C LEU A 104 -1.23 -23.39 -5.67
N SER A 105 0.12 -23.30 -5.65
CA SER A 105 1.00 -23.85 -6.69
C SER A 105 0.88 -25.36 -6.89
N ARG A 106 0.42 -26.08 -5.87
CA ARG A 106 0.17 -27.53 -5.90
C ARG A 106 -1.09 -27.89 -6.69
N LYS A 107 -1.98 -26.94 -6.96
CA LYS A 107 -3.19 -27.16 -7.77
C LYS A 107 -2.86 -27.12 -9.26
N SER A 108 -3.15 -28.20 -9.97
CA SER A 108 -2.92 -28.33 -11.42
C SER A 108 -3.85 -27.43 -12.24
N GLN A 109 -5.10 -27.31 -11.82
CA GLN A 109 -6.11 -26.47 -12.46
C GLN A 109 -6.92 -25.71 -11.42
N VAL A 110 -7.03 -24.40 -11.62
CA VAL A 110 -7.85 -23.50 -10.82
C VAL A 110 -8.81 -22.79 -11.77
N PRO A 111 -10.12 -22.78 -11.48
CA PRO A 111 -11.09 -22.11 -12.33
C PRO A 111 -10.90 -20.59 -12.25
N VAL A 112 -10.70 -19.97 -13.41
CA VAL A 112 -10.56 -18.53 -13.59
C VAL A 112 -11.65 -18.05 -14.54
N ARG A 113 -12.68 -17.41 -13.98
CA ARG A 113 -13.84 -16.95 -14.75
C ARG A 113 -13.73 -15.44 -14.97
N TRP A 114 -13.18 -15.04 -16.12
CA TRP A 114 -12.95 -13.63 -16.50
C TRP A 114 -14.06 -13.01 -17.38
N SER A 115 -15.08 -13.76 -17.81
CA SER A 115 -16.14 -13.21 -18.67
C SER A 115 -17.40 -12.82 -17.90
N THR A 116 -17.96 -11.66 -18.27
CA THR A 116 -19.29 -11.17 -17.87
C THR A 116 -20.40 -11.94 -18.56
N THR A 117 -20.13 -12.46 -19.76
CA THR A 117 -21.02 -13.35 -20.52
C THR A 117 -20.74 -14.81 -20.17
N GLU A 118 -21.77 -15.63 -20.06
CA GLU A 118 -21.77 -16.88 -19.28
C GLU A 118 -20.88 -18.04 -19.80
N ALA A 119 -20.12 -17.90 -20.88
CA ALA A 119 -19.71 -19.04 -21.71
C ALA A 119 -18.23 -19.51 -21.67
N SER A 120 -17.31 -18.91 -20.88
CA SER A 120 -15.91 -19.40 -20.86
C SER A 120 -15.36 -19.59 -19.45
N GLN A 121 -15.40 -20.84 -18.98
CA GLN A 121 -14.55 -21.28 -17.87
C GLN A 121 -13.14 -21.49 -18.42
N LYS A 122 -12.20 -20.63 -18.04
CA LYS A 122 -10.77 -20.85 -18.31
C LYS A 122 -10.15 -21.44 -17.06
N PHE A 123 -9.32 -22.47 -17.23
CA PHE A 123 -8.51 -23.01 -16.15
C PHE A 123 -7.10 -22.48 -16.28
N ALA A 124 -6.52 -22.05 -15.18
CA ALA A 124 -5.11 -21.69 -15.13
C ALA A 124 -4.38 -22.59 -14.12
N SER A 125 -3.09 -22.76 -14.31
CA SER A 125 -2.28 -23.48 -13.33
C SER A 125 -2.18 -22.67 -12.04
N GLY A 126 -2.23 -23.35 -10.89
CA GLY A 126 -2.07 -22.69 -9.60
C GLY A 126 -0.71 -21.98 -9.48
N LYS A 127 0.32 -22.49 -10.15
CA LYS A 127 1.64 -21.84 -10.26
C LYS A 127 1.55 -20.46 -10.90
N LEU A 128 0.88 -20.36 -12.05
CA LEU A 128 0.73 -19.10 -12.78
C LEU A 128 -0.08 -18.06 -11.96
N LEU A 129 -1.11 -18.53 -11.24
CA LEU A 129 -1.96 -17.66 -10.42
C LEU A 129 -1.33 -17.22 -9.10
N ALA A 130 -0.36 -17.99 -8.59
CA ALA A 130 0.38 -17.64 -7.37
C ALA A 130 1.47 -16.59 -7.62
N LEU A 131 1.94 -16.45 -8.87
CA LEU A 131 3.03 -15.53 -9.21
C LEU A 131 2.71 -14.05 -8.91
N PRO A 132 1.58 -13.47 -9.34
CA PRO A 132 1.36 -12.03 -9.17
C PRO A 132 1.36 -11.58 -7.69
N PRO A 133 0.66 -12.24 -6.74
CA PRO A 133 0.72 -11.86 -5.33
C PRO A 133 2.14 -11.95 -4.73
N VAL A 134 2.91 -12.98 -5.10
CA VAL A 134 4.28 -13.17 -4.61
C VAL A 134 5.22 -12.10 -5.17
N VAL A 135 5.16 -11.85 -6.49
CA VAL A 135 5.98 -10.83 -7.15
C VAL A 135 5.66 -9.45 -6.58
N LEU A 136 4.37 -9.12 -6.41
CA LEU A 136 3.96 -7.82 -5.89
C LEU A 136 4.45 -7.61 -4.45
N THR A 137 4.29 -8.61 -3.58
CA THR A 137 4.77 -8.56 -2.19
C THR A 137 6.30 -8.44 -2.15
N GLY A 138 7.01 -9.17 -3.01
CA GLY A 138 8.46 -9.09 -3.14
C GLY A 138 8.94 -7.71 -3.60
N VAL A 139 8.28 -7.14 -4.61
CA VAL A 139 8.58 -5.77 -5.09
C VAL A 139 8.31 -4.75 -3.97
N ALA A 140 7.17 -4.80 -3.29
CA ALA A 140 6.86 -3.88 -2.20
C ALA A 140 7.88 -3.96 -1.05
N THR A 141 8.40 -5.17 -0.77
CA THR A 141 9.41 -5.39 0.26
C THR A 141 10.79 -4.83 -0.12
N LEU A 142 11.18 -4.94 -1.40
CA LEU A 142 12.53 -4.62 -1.87
C LEU A 142 12.65 -3.22 -2.46
N ALA A 143 11.57 -2.67 -3.02
CA ALA A 143 11.60 -1.38 -3.73
C ALA A 143 12.16 -0.23 -2.89
N PRO A 144 11.78 -0.04 -1.61
CA PRO A 144 12.37 1.03 -0.78
C PRO A 144 13.86 0.88 -0.51
N ARG A 145 14.42 -0.34 -0.63
CA ARG A 145 15.85 -0.61 -0.41
C ARG A 145 16.67 -0.48 -1.69
N VAL A 146 16.10 -0.90 -2.82
CA VAL A 146 16.82 -0.97 -4.11
C VAL A 146 16.73 0.36 -4.87
N LEU A 147 15.64 1.11 -4.71
CA LEU A 147 15.38 2.34 -5.47
C LEU A 147 15.79 3.61 -4.70
N ARG A 148 16.27 3.47 -3.46
CA ARG A 148 16.72 4.60 -2.64
C ARG A 148 18.02 5.17 -3.23
N ARG A 149 17.95 6.42 -3.72
CA ARG A 149 19.13 7.19 -4.14
C ARG A 149 19.35 8.42 -3.27
N ASP A 150 18.27 9.03 -2.78
CA ASP A 150 18.33 10.22 -1.94
C ASP A 150 18.01 9.91 -0.47
N GLU A 151 18.50 10.75 0.44
CA GLU A 151 18.07 10.71 1.85
C GLU A 151 16.69 11.37 1.97
N PRO A 152 15.68 10.65 2.48
CA PRO A 152 14.34 11.21 2.66
C PRO A 152 14.34 12.29 3.75
N GLU A 153 13.41 13.24 3.66
CA GLU A 153 13.22 14.32 4.65
C GLU A 153 13.09 13.75 6.08
N SER A 154 12.33 12.67 6.23
CA SER A 154 12.25 11.89 7.46
C SER A 154 12.41 10.40 7.16
N GLY A 155 13.55 9.83 7.54
CA GLY A 155 13.83 8.40 7.39
C GLY A 155 12.86 7.50 8.16
N GLU A 156 12.40 7.95 9.32
CA GLU A 156 11.43 7.22 10.14
C GLU A 156 10.03 7.26 9.48
N ALA A 157 9.60 8.41 8.97
CA ALA A 157 8.32 8.53 8.26
C ALA A 157 8.30 7.69 6.98
N ALA A 158 9.38 7.72 6.18
CA ALA A 158 9.49 6.92 4.97
C ALA A 158 9.42 5.42 5.29
N ARG A 159 9.99 4.99 6.42
CA ARG A 159 9.89 3.60 6.90
C ARG A 159 8.46 3.24 7.33
N LEU A 160 7.79 4.11 8.08
CA LEU A 160 6.40 3.90 8.51
C LEU A 160 5.45 3.81 7.30
N ALA A 161 5.58 4.72 6.33
CA ALA A 161 4.81 4.71 5.11
C ALA A 161 5.07 3.45 4.26
N SER A 162 6.33 3.03 4.11
CA SER A 162 6.69 1.78 3.44
C SER A 162 6.08 0.55 4.12
N GLN A 163 6.06 0.54 5.46
CA GLN A 163 5.47 -0.56 6.23
C GLN A 163 3.94 -0.60 6.12
N ALA A 164 3.27 0.56 6.12
CA ALA A 164 1.83 0.65 5.88
C ALA A 164 1.46 0.14 4.47
N ASP A 165 2.22 0.53 3.46
CA ASP A 165 2.04 0.04 2.09
C ASP A 165 2.27 -1.47 1.98
N LEU A 166 3.33 -1.98 2.61
CA LEU A 166 3.63 -3.42 2.63
C LEU A 166 2.50 -4.21 3.27
N LEU A 167 1.98 -3.77 4.41
CA LEU A 167 0.81 -4.39 5.06
C LEU A 167 -0.39 -4.44 4.10
N GLY A 168 -0.68 -3.34 3.41
CA GLY A 168 -1.78 -3.31 2.45
C GLY A 168 -1.59 -4.28 1.29
N VAL A 169 -0.37 -4.36 0.75
CA VAL A 169 -0.01 -5.32 -0.32
C VAL A 169 -0.13 -6.76 0.16
N GLU A 170 0.34 -7.08 1.37
CA GLU A 170 0.26 -8.42 1.93
C GLU A 170 -1.19 -8.86 2.19
N VAL A 171 -2.02 -7.99 2.78
CA VAL A 171 -3.43 -8.29 3.02
C VAL A 171 -4.18 -8.53 1.71
N MET A 172 -3.97 -7.67 0.71
CA MET A 172 -4.52 -7.86 -0.63
C MET A 172 -4.03 -9.18 -1.26
N SER A 173 -2.73 -9.46 -1.18
CA SER A 173 -2.10 -10.66 -1.74
C SER A 173 -2.63 -11.93 -1.10
N LEU A 174 -2.77 -11.94 0.23
CA LEU A 174 -3.38 -13.04 0.97
C LEU A 174 -4.84 -13.25 0.61
N ALA A 175 -5.63 -12.17 0.58
CA ALA A 175 -7.04 -12.25 0.21
C ALA A 175 -7.21 -12.83 -1.20
N TRP A 176 -6.37 -12.40 -2.15
CA TRP A 176 -6.34 -12.96 -3.50
C TRP A 176 -6.00 -14.46 -3.46
N LEU A 177 -4.88 -14.85 -2.84
CA LEU A 177 -4.45 -16.24 -2.79
C LEU A 177 -5.48 -17.15 -2.12
N ILE A 178 -6.12 -16.68 -1.04
CA ILE A 178 -7.21 -17.39 -0.35
C ILE A 178 -8.43 -17.52 -1.27
N ALA A 179 -8.82 -16.45 -1.97
CA ALA A 179 -9.92 -16.48 -2.92
C ALA A 179 -9.67 -17.51 -4.04
N MET A 180 -8.44 -17.59 -4.56
CA MET A 180 -8.04 -18.58 -5.56
C MET A 180 -7.97 -20.00 -5.00
N CYS A 181 -7.51 -20.17 -3.76
CA CYS A 181 -7.51 -21.47 -3.09
C CYS A 181 -8.94 -21.99 -2.86
N ARG A 182 -9.90 -21.08 -2.58
CA ARG A 182 -11.30 -21.40 -2.32
C ARG A 182 -12.17 -21.38 -3.59
N ALA A 183 -11.62 -20.98 -4.73
CA ALA A 183 -12.34 -21.01 -6.00
C ALA A 183 -12.71 -22.45 -6.34
N THR A 184 -14.01 -22.70 -6.44
CA THR A 184 -14.59 -23.98 -6.87
C THR A 184 -15.43 -23.74 -8.12
N ASP A 185 -15.63 -24.79 -8.93
CA ASP A 185 -16.39 -24.69 -10.19
C ASP A 185 -17.83 -24.20 -10.01
N LYS A 186 -18.39 -24.30 -8.80
CA LYS A 186 -19.80 -24.05 -8.50
C LYS A 186 -20.10 -22.72 -7.80
N SER A 187 -19.10 -21.92 -7.41
CA SER A 187 -19.35 -20.72 -6.58
C SER A 187 -19.26 -19.41 -7.38
N PRO A 188 -20.37 -18.64 -7.52
CA PRO A 188 -20.33 -17.30 -8.11
C PRO A 188 -19.64 -16.26 -7.21
N LEU A 189 -19.41 -16.58 -5.93
CA LEU A 189 -18.87 -15.66 -4.93
C LEU A 189 -17.41 -15.27 -5.21
N SER A 190 -16.62 -16.11 -5.89
CA SER A 190 -15.19 -15.84 -6.09
C SER A 190 -14.90 -14.68 -7.06
N ARG A 191 -15.87 -14.26 -7.90
CA ARG A 191 -15.69 -13.20 -8.92
C ARG A 191 -15.52 -11.82 -8.29
N TRP A 192 -16.47 -11.43 -7.44
CA TRP A 192 -16.44 -10.15 -6.74
C TRP A 192 -15.34 -10.11 -5.69
N LEU A 193 -15.09 -11.23 -5.01
CA LEU A 193 -14.02 -11.33 -4.03
C LEU A 193 -12.64 -11.08 -4.64
N THR A 194 -12.35 -11.63 -5.83
CA THR A 194 -11.05 -11.42 -6.49
C THR A 194 -10.83 -9.96 -6.90
N GLY A 195 -11.85 -9.31 -7.48
CA GLY A 195 -11.78 -7.88 -7.84
C GLY A 195 -11.74 -6.95 -6.64
N ALA A 196 -12.50 -7.28 -5.58
CA ALA A 196 -12.56 -6.51 -4.34
C ALA A 196 -11.24 -6.57 -3.54
N CYS A 197 -10.41 -7.59 -3.73
CA CYS A 197 -9.10 -7.69 -3.06
C CYS A 197 -8.23 -6.45 -3.33
N VAL A 198 -8.32 -5.85 -4.53
CA VAL A 198 -7.52 -4.67 -4.89
C VAL A 198 -7.79 -3.47 -3.98
N ILE A 199 -9.03 -3.34 -3.48
CA ILE A 199 -9.43 -2.26 -2.58
C ILE A 199 -8.78 -2.41 -1.19
N LEU A 200 -8.39 -3.63 -0.79
CA LEU A 200 -7.78 -3.88 0.51
C LEU A 200 -6.42 -3.19 0.64
N TRP A 201 -5.67 -3.01 -0.44
CA TRP A 201 -4.38 -2.33 -0.37
C TRP A 201 -4.53 -0.87 0.11
N PRO A 202 -5.22 0.03 -0.61
CA PRO A 202 -5.35 1.42 -0.15
C PRO A 202 -6.11 1.52 1.19
N LEU A 203 -7.07 0.62 1.46
CA LEU A 203 -7.80 0.62 2.71
C LEU A 203 -6.90 0.34 3.92
N VAL A 204 -6.07 -0.70 3.84
CA VAL A 204 -5.17 -1.10 4.93
C VAL A 204 -3.99 -0.14 5.05
N SER A 205 -3.40 0.30 3.93
CA SER A 205 -2.31 1.29 3.96
C SER A 205 -2.79 2.61 4.58
N GLY A 206 -3.92 3.13 4.13
CA GLY A 206 -4.51 4.38 4.64
C GLY A 206 -4.95 4.26 6.10
N GLY A 207 -5.60 3.15 6.46
CA GLY A 207 -5.98 2.86 7.84
C GLY A 207 -4.78 2.79 8.79
N THR A 208 -3.66 2.19 8.33
CA THR A 208 -2.42 2.13 9.11
C THR A 208 -1.78 3.51 9.24
N GLY A 209 -1.74 4.31 8.17
CA GLY A 209 -1.27 5.70 8.21
C GLY A 209 -2.05 6.55 9.20
N LEU A 210 -3.39 6.46 9.17
CA LEU A 210 -4.27 7.12 10.14
C LEU A 210 -3.99 6.66 11.58
N ALA A 211 -3.73 5.37 11.79
CA ALA A 211 -3.39 4.85 13.11
C ALA A 211 -2.06 5.42 13.63
N TYR A 212 -1.04 5.56 12.77
CA TYR A 212 0.21 6.20 13.15
C TYR A 212 -0.01 7.65 13.57
N VAL A 213 -0.69 8.45 12.75
CA VAL A 213 -0.96 9.86 13.06
C VAL A 213 -1.74 10.01 14.37
N LYS A 214 -2.85 9.27 14.53
CA LYS A 214 -3.70 9.39 15.73
C LYS A 214 -2.97 8.97 17.01
N THR A 215 -2.18 7.90 16.95
CA THR A 215 -1.42 7.45 18.11
C THR A 215 -0.27 8.38 18.45
N ALA A 216 0.40 8.95 17.45
CA ALA A 216 1.43 9.97 17.65
C ALA A 216 0.88 11.25 18.30
N LEU A 217 -0.27 11.75 17.81
CA LEU A 217 -0.93 12.92 18.40
C LEU A 217 -1.32 12.68 19.87
N GLY A 218 -1.88 11.52 20.19
CA GLY A 218 -2.22 11.18 21.58
C GLY A 218 -0.99 11.11 22.50
N GLN A 219 0.16 10.65 21.99
CA GLN A 219 1.42 10.66 22.74
C GLN A 219 1.97 12.09 22.93
N LEU A 220 1.87 12.92 21.89
CA LEU A 220 2.30 14.31 21.94
C LEU A 220 1.47 15.10 22.96
N GLU A 221 0.15 14.93 22.96
CA GLU A 221 -0.76 15.55 23.92
C GLU A 221 -0.44 15.15 25.37
N ALA A 222 -0.20 13.85 25.61
CA ALA A 222 0.21 13.36 26.92
C ALA A 222 1.52 14.00 27.41
N LYS A 223 2.54 14.09 26.55
CA LYS A 223 3.81 14.75 26.87
C LYS A 223 3.66 16.24 27.17
N LEU A 224 2.81 16.93 26.41
CA LEU A 224 2.53 18.36 26.63
C LEU A 224 1.79 18.61 27.95
N HIS A 225 0.89 17.70 28.35
CA HIS A 225 0.22 17.77 29.65
C HIS A 225 1.18 17.57 30.81
N GLU A 226 2.03 16.54 30.75
CA GLU A 226 3.05 16.28 31.77
C GLU A 226 4.04 17.45 31.93
N SER A 227 4.44 18.08 30.82
CA SER A 227 5.31 19.26 30.86
C SER A 227 4.65 20.49 31.49
N LYS A 228 3.32 20.61 31.45
CA LYS A 228 2.58 21.73 32.06
C LYS A 228 2.39 21.53 33.56
N GLU A 229 2.25 20.29 34.03
CA GLU A 229 2.10 19.96 35.45
C GLU A 229 3.43 20.11 36.22
N ASN A 230 4.55 19.90 35.54
CA ASN A 230 5.90 20.05 36.10
C ASN A 230 6.44 21.50 36.10
N ARG A 231 5.61 22.50 35.78
CA ARG A 231 6.00 23.92 35.68
C ARG A 231 5.20 24.80 36.63
#